data_AF-A0A7S3H8M7-F1
#
_entry.id   AF-A0A7S3H8M7-F1
#
_cell.length_a   1.000
_cell.length_b   1.000
_cell.length_c   1.000
_cell.angle_alpha   90.00
_cell.angle_beta   90.00
_cell.angle_gamma   90.00
#
_symmetry.space_group_name_H-M   'P 1'
#
loop_
_entity.id
_entity.type
_entity.pdbx_description
1 polymer ?
#
loop_
_entity_poly.entity_id
_entity_poly.type
_entity_poly.pdbx_seq_one_letter_code
_entity_poly.pdbx_strand_id
1 'polypeptide(L)'
;YGLWPKQDSCGGAIHNLVAEHKIDPAKIVTALHKQTVEIVLTAHPTEVNRRTMLKKLHRIKHILEESEQAGITKYEKKQLDAQLTAEVTSFWGSDFLKRSKPTPIQEAKSGLAVVESVLWNAIPQFLRKLDDLSRTELKSPLPLSAAPIKMATWME
;
A
#
# COMPACT_ATOMS: atom_id res chain seq x y z
N TYR A 1 3.52 -9.84 1.90
CA TYR A 1 3.59 -8.57 1.14
C TYR A 1 4.98 -8.37 0.50
N GLY A 2 5.18 -8.95 -0.70
CA GLY A 2 5.91 -8.39 -1.86
C GLY A 2 7.42 -8.12 -1.90
N LEU A 3 8.15 -7.92 -0.80
CA LEU A 3 9.50 -7.29 -0.86
C LEU A 3 10.67 -8.17 -0.39
N TRP A 4 10.40 -9.45 -0.12
CA TRP A 4 11.42 -10.52 0.02
C TRP A 4 11.92 -10.94 -1.38
N PRO A 5 13.08 -11.60 -1.55
CA PRO A 5 13.75 -11.77 -2.85
C PRO A 5 12.94 -12.69 -3.75
N LYS A 6 11.91 -12.11 -4.36
CA LYS A 6 11.20 -12.63 -5.51
C LYS A 6 11.81 -11.94 -6.72
N GLN A 7 11.93 -12.67 -7.84
CA GLN A 7 12.52 -12.16 -9.08
C GLN A 7 11.97 -10.79 -9.48
N ASP A 8 10.66 -10.55 -9.29
CA ASP A 8 9.98 -9.30 -9.69
C ASP A 8 9.96 -8.21 -8.60
N SER A 9 10.71 -8.38 -7.50
CA SER A 9 10.81 -7.37 -6.44
C SER A 9 11.97 -6.40 -6.69
N CYS A 10 11.95 -5.22 -6.05
CA CYS A 10 13.07 -4.27 -6.14
C CYS A 10 14.41 -4.91 -5.75
N GLY A 11 14.41 -5.79 -4.73
CA GLY A 11 15.60 -6.52 -4.31
C GLY A 11 16.08 -7.51 -5.39
N GLY A 12 15.16 -8.27 -5.97
CA GLY A 12 15.46 -9.18 -7.08
C GLY A 12 16.01 -8.46 -8.31
N ALA A 13 15.41 -7.33 -8.68
CA ALA A 13 15.87 -6.51 -9.80
C ALA A 13 17.28 -5.96 -9.58
N ILE A 14 17.57 -5.38 -8.40
CA ILE A 14 18.93 -4.88 -8.08
C ILE A 14 19.93 -6.04 -8.10
N HIS A 15 19.58 -7.18 -7.50
CA HIS A 15 20.42 -8.37 -7.48
C HIS A 15 20.75 -8.86 -8.90
N ASN A 16 19.77 -8.97 -9.78
CA ASN A 16 19.98 -9.40 -11.17
C ASN A 16 20.86 -8.41 -11.95
N LEU A 17 20.70 -7.10 -11.75
CA LEU A 17 21.54 -6.09 -12.40
C LEU A 17 23.02 -6.21 -11.99
N VAL A 18 23.29 -6.57 -10.74
CA VAL A 18 24.65 -6.76 -10.23
C VAL A 18 25.20 -8.14 -10.61
N ALA A 19 24.42 -9.21 -10.42
CA ALA A 19 24.87 -10.59 -10.59
C ALA A 19 24.89 -11.04 -12.07
N GLU A 20 23.80 -10.81 -12.81
CA GLU A 20 23.66 -11.29 -14.19
C GLU A 20 24.26 -10.29 -15.19
N HIS A 21 23.95 -9.00 -15.03
CA HIS A 21 24.37 -7.96 -15.97
C HIS A 21 25.71 -7.30 -15.60
N LYS A 22 26.29 -7.61 -14.43
CA LYS A 22 27.59 -7.10 -13.95
C LYS A 22 27.71 -5.58 -14.04
N ILE A 23 26.61 -4.87 -13.80
CA ILE A 23 26.59 -3.41 -13.81
C ILE A 23 27.27 -2.91 -12.54
N ASP A 24 28.12 -1.90 -12.69
CA ASP A 24 28.75 -1.22 -11.57
C ASP A 24 27.69 -0.65 -10.61
N PRO A 25 27.70 -1.02 -9.31
CA PRO A 25 26.80 -0.50 -8.30
C PRO A 25 26.72 1.04 -8.27
N ALA A 26 27.83 1.74 -8.54
CA ALA A 26 27.86 3.21 -8.55
C ALA A 26 26.94 3.80 -9.64
N LYS A 27 26.82 3.13 -10.79
CA LYS A 27 25.90 3.54 -11.86
C LYS A 27 24.45 3.32 -11.47
N ILE A 28 24.14 2.22 -10.79
CA ILE A 28 22.80 1.91 -10.30
C ILE A 28 22.36 2.96 -9.28
N VAL A 29 23.22 3.29 -8.32
CA VAL A 29 22.96 4.36 -7.33
C VAL A 29 22.68 5.70 -8.02
N THR A 30 23.49 6.06 -9.02
CA THR A 30 23.29 7.30 -9.78
C THR A 30 21.95 7.32 -10.53
N ALA A 31 21.53 6.18 -11.09
CA ALA A 31 20.25 6.05 -11.77
C ALA A 31 19.07 6.16 -10.79
N LEU A 32 19.17 5.49 -9.63
CA LEU A 32 18.17 5.57 -8.55
C LEU A 32 18.00 7.02 -8.06
N HIS A 33 19.08 7.79 -7.95
CA HIS A 33 19.01 9.20 -7.55
C HIS A 33 18.28 10.09 -8.55
N LYS A 34 18.33 9.75 -9.84
CA LYS A 34 17.68 10.52 -10.92
C LYS A 34 16.26 10.04 -11.21
N GLN A 35 15.88 8.86 -10.72
CA GLN A 35 14.59 8.26 -11.00
C GLN A 35 13.48 9.07 -10.33
N THR A 36 12.44 9.37 -11.11
CA THR A 36 11.20 9.95 -10.61
C THR A 36 10.02 9.16 -11.17
N VAL A 37 9.11 8.78 -10.30
CA VAL A 37 7.85 8.11 -10.58
C VAL A 37 6.75 9.03 -10.08
N GLU A 38 5.81 9.36 -10.95
CA GLU A 38 4.66 10.17 -10.60
C GLU A 38 3.40 9.32 -10.64
N ILE A 39 2.66 9.32 -9.53
CA ILE A 39 1.39 8.62 -9.39
C ILE A 39 0.28 9.66 -9.55
N VAL A 40 -0.47 9.57 -10.65
CA VAL A 40 -1.61 10.44 -10.91
C VAL A 40 -2.89 9.74 -10.47
N LEU A 41 -3.53 10.25 -9.42
CA LEU A 41 -4.81 9.77 -8.93
C LEU A 41 -5.94 10.34 -9.80
N THR A 42 -6.68 9.45 -10.44
CA THR A 42 -7.86 9.79 -11.25
C THR A 42 -9.13 9.46 -10.49
N ALA A 43 -10.21 10.20 -10.78
CA ALA A 43 -11.52 9.85 -10.25
C ALA A 43 -11.96 8.53 -10.88
N HIS A 44 -12.22 7.50 -10.08
CA HIS A 44 -13.00 6.38 -10.56
C HIS A 44 -14.48 6.66 -10.28
N PRO A 45 -15.35 6.78 -11.31
CA PRO A 45 -16.73 7.28 -11.17
C PRO A 45 -17.65 6.44 -10.27
N THR A 46 -17.19 5.27 -9.80
CA THR A 46 -17.89 4.39 -8.84
C THR A 46 -17.27 4.32 -7.44
N GLU A 47 -16.17 5.05 -7.16
CA GLU A 47 -15.32 4.81 -5.98
C GLU A 47 -15.75 5.48 -4.67
N VAL A 48 -16.70 6.41 -4.69
CA VAL A 48 -17.13 7.10 -3.46
C VAL A 48 -17.72 6.13 -2.42
N ASN A 49 -18.23 4.96 -2.85
CA ASN A 49 -18.75 3.92 -1.96
C ASN A 49 -17.68 2.99 -1.39
N ARG A 50 -16.47 3.02 -1.99
CA ARG A 50 -15.35 2.15 -1.63
C ARG A 50 -14.78 2.51 -0.26
N ARG A 51 -14.93 3.73 0.25
CA ARG A 51 -14.35 4.12 1.57
C ARG A 51 -14.97 3.36 2.75
N THR A 52 -16.30 3.33 2.85
CA THR A 52 -16.98 2.59 3.92
C THR A 52 -16.75 1.08 3.76
N MET A 53 -16.76 0.60 2.52
CA MET A 53 -16.44 -0.78 2.18
C MET A 53 -15.01 -1.16 2.59
N LEU A 54 -14.01 -0.35 2.23
CA LEU A 54 -12.60 -0.55 2.57
C LEU A 54 -12.37 -0.53 4.08
N LYS A 55 -13.04 0.36 4.82
CA LYS A 55 -13.01 0.35 6.29
C LYS A 55 -13.50 -0.97 6.86
N LYS A 56 -14.63 -1.49 6.37
CA LYS A 56 -15.16 -2.79 6.78
C LYS A 56 -14.23 -3.95 6.42
N LEU A 57 -13.65 -3.93 5.22
CA LEU A 57 -12.66 -4.93 4.79
C LEU A 57 -11.39 -4.89 5.65
N HIS A 58 -10.90 -3.70 6.00
CA HIS A 58 -9.78 -3.54 6.94
C HIS A 58 -10.12 -4.09 8.32
N ARG A 59 -11.34 -3.87 8.81
CA ARG A 59 -11.78 -4.44 10.10
C ARG A 59 -11.85 -5.96 10.06
N ILE A 60 -12.41 -6.53 8.99
CA ILE A 60 -12.42 -7.99 8.77
C ILE A 60 -10.99 -8.54 8.75
N LYS A 61 -10.09 -7.89 8.00
CA LYS A 61 -8.67 -8.28 7.95
C LYS A 61 -8.04 -8.29 9.35
N HIS A 62 -8.28 -7.26 10.15
CA HIS A 62 -7.72 -7.17 11.50
C HIS A 62 -8.24 -8.28 12.43
N ILE A 63 -9.54 -8.59 12.39
CA ILE A 63 -10.12 -9.69 13.17
C ILE A 63 -9.51 -11.04 12.77
N LEU A 64 -9.25 -11.25 11.47
CA LEU A 64 -8.57 -12.45 10.98
C LEU A 64 -7.12 -12.54 11.47
N GLU A 65 -6.37 -11.44 11.41
CA GLU A 65 -5.01 -11.36 11.93
C GLU A 65 -4.95 -11.65 13.44
N GLU A 66 -5.90 -11.12 14.21
CA GLU A 66 -6.03 -11.42 15.65
C GLU A 66 -6.37 -12.89 15.91
N SER A 67 -7.20 -13.51 15.06
CA SER A 67 -7.60 -14.93 15.18
C SER A 67 -6.46 -15.91 14.87
N GLU A 68 -5.48 -15.50 14.08
CA GLU A 68 -4.28 -16.30 13.75
C GLU A 68 -3.15 -16.18 14.79
N GLN A 69 -3.30 -15.29 15.79
CA GLN A 69 -2.28 -15.10 16.81
C GLN A 69 -2.10 -16.34 17.71
N ALA A 70 -0.86 -16.66 18.08
CA ALA A 70 -0.60 -17.79 18.96
C ALA A 70 -1.05 -17.49 20.40
N GLY A 71 -1.67 -18.46 21.07
CA GLY A 71 -2.01 -18.37 22.50
C GLY A 71 -3.43 -17.88 22.83
N ILE A 72 -4.32 -17.76 21.84
CA ILE A 72 -5.70 -17.31 22.03
C ILE A 72 -6.51 -18.38 22.78
N THR A 73 -7.28 -17.97 23.77
CA THR A 73 -8.18 -18.85 24.52
C THR A 73 -9.41 -19.24 23.69
N LYS A 74 -10.08 -20.33 24.05
CA LYS A 74 -11.34 -20.74 23.41
C LYS A 74 -12.43 -19.67 23.52
N TYR A 75 -12.42 -18.87 24.58
CA TYR A 75 -13.41 -17.81 24.80
C TYR A 75 -13.15 -16.62 23.86
N GLU A 76 -11.90 -16.16 23.76
CA GLU A 76 -11.51 -15.08 22.85
C GLU A 76 -11.76 -15.46 21.39
N LYS A 77 -11.44 -16.69 20.99
CA LYS A 77 -11.76 -17.17 19.64
C LYS A 77 -13.26 -17.10 19.34
N LYS A 78 -14.10 -17.50 20.28
CA LYS A 78 -15.57 -17.39 20.15
C LYS A 78 -16.03 -15.93 20.02
N GLN A 79 -15.39 -15.00 20.73
CA GLN A 79 -15.69 -13.57 20.58
C GLN A 79 -15.25 -13.04 19.21
N LEU A 80 -14.07 -13.40 18.73
CA LEU A 80 -13.57 -13.01 17.41
C LEU A 80 -14.46 -13.56 16.29
N ASP A 81 -14.89 -14.82 16.38
CA ASP A 81 -15.83 -15.41 15.42
C ASP A 81 -17.18 -14.67 15.40
N ALA A 82 -17.69 -14.25 16.57
CA ALA A 82 -18.91 -13.45 16.65
C ALA A 82 -18.73 -12.05 16.06
N GLN A 83 -17.59 -11.39 16.32
CA GLN A 83 -17.26 -10.09 15.73
C GLN A 83 -17.11 -10.18 14.21
N LEU A 84 -16.43 -11.22 13.71
CA LEU A 84 -16.26 -11.47 12.29
C LEU A 84 -17.61 -11.68 11.61
N THR A 85 -18.47 -12.51 12.20
CA THR A 85 -19.83 -12.76 11.70
C THR A 85 -20.63 -11.46 11.64
N ALA A 86 -20.62 -10.68 12.72
CA ALA A 86 -21.33 -9.40 12.78
C ALA A 86 -20.86 -8.44 11.67
N GLU A 87 -19.55 -8.35 11.42
CA GLU A 87 -19.05 -7.46 10.37
C GLU A 87 -19.30 -7.95 8.96
N VAL A 88 -19.22 -9.26 8.71
CA VAL A 88 -19.60 -9.83 7.41
C VAL A 88 -21.09 -9.62 7.15
N THR A 89 -21.95 -9.81 8.15
CA THR A 89 -23.39 -9.54 8.02
C THR A 89 -23.66 -8.05 7.78
N SER A 90 -22.98 -7.16 8.50
CA SER A 90 -23.11 -5.71 8.29
C SER A 90 -22.61 -5.29 6.91
N PHE A 91 -21.55 -5.92 6.41
CA PHE A 91 -21.05 -5.75 5.06
C PHE A 91 -22.09 -6.18 4.02
N TRP A 92 -22.66 -7.39 4.17
CA TRP A 92 -23.68 -7.92 3.25
C TRP A 92 -24.95 -7.06 3.20
N GLY A 93 -25.41 -6.55 4.35
CA GLY A 93 -26.60 -5.71 4.44
C GLY A 93 -26.40 -4.25 4.02
N SER A 94 -25.18 -3.83 3.71
CA SER A 94 -24.88 -2.47 3.28
C SER A 94 -25.08 -2.33 1.76
N ASP A 95 -26.02 -1.50 1.32
CA ASP A 95 -26.13 -1.15 -0.09
C ASP A 95 -25.01 -0.17 -0.47
N PHE A 96 -23.95 -0.71 -1.06
CA PHE A 96 -22.79 0.06 -1.52
C PHE A 96 -22.99 0.65 -2.93
N LEU A 97 -24.17 0.52 -3.55
CA LEU A 97 -24.47 1.13 -4.85
C LEU A 97 -25.19 2.47 -4.65
N LYS A 98 -24.41 3.57 -4.56
CA LYS A 98 -24.99 4.91 -4.80
C LYS A 98 -25.54 4.97 -6.22
N ARG A 99 -26.85 5.23 -6.31
CA ARG A 99 -27.56 5.42 -7.59
C ARG A 99 -27.32 6.78 -8.24
N SER A 100 -26.65 7.71 -7.55
CA SER A 100 -26.36 9.06 -8.04
C SER A 100 -24.87 9.30 -8.28
N LYS A 101 -24.57 10.03 -9.36
CA LYS A 101 -23.21 10.45 -9.72
C LYS A 101 -22.63 11.33 -8.60
N PRO A 102 -21.41 11.06 -8.11
CA PRO A 102 -20.77 11.89 -7.11
C PRO A 102 -20.48 13.29 -7.64
N THR A 103 -20.40 14.27 -6.73
CA THR A 103 -20.00 15.63 -7.10
C THR A 103 -18.47 15.74 -7.20
N PRO A 104 -17.92 16.67 -8.01
CA PRO A 104 -16.47 16.85 -8.16
C PRO A 104 -15.73 17.00 -6.81
N ILE A 105 -16.30 17.80 -5.90
CA ILE A 105 -15.81 17.96 -4.51
C ILE A 105 -15.78 16.64 -3.73
N GLN A 106 -16.75 15.74 -3.94
CA GLN A 106 -16.76 14.43 -3.28
C GLN A 106 -15.69 13.49 -3.85
N GLU A 107 -15.36 13.62 -5.13
CA GLU A 107 -14.28 12.87 -5.78
C GLU A 107 -12.92 13.34 -5.24
N ALA A 108 -12.66 14.65 -5.22
CA ALA A 108 -11.44 15.21 -4.63
C ALA A 108 -11.24 14.79 -3.15
N LYS A 109 -12.31 14.83 -2.34
CA LYS A 109 -12.27 14.35 -0.94
C LYS A 109 -11.97 12.85 -0.84
N SER A 110 -12.47 12.05 -1.79
CA SER A 110 -12.22 10.62 -1.83
C SER A 110 -10.77 10.33 -2.20
N GLY A 111 -10.22 11.05 -3.18
CA GLY A 111 -8.81 11.02 -3.54
C GLY A 111 -7.88 11.33 -2.38
N LEU A 112 -8.14 12.43 -1.66
CA LEU A 112 -7.37 12.81 -0.48
C LEU A 112 -7.42 11.73 0.61
N ALA A 113 -8.57 11.09 0.80
CA ALA A 113 -8.70 10.01 1.79
C ALA A 113 -7.85 8.79 1.43
N VAL A 114 -7.64 8.47 0.15
CA VAL A 114 -6.73 7.40 -0.28
C VAL A 114 -5.28 7.77 0.04
N VAL A 115 -4.91 9.03 -0.22
CA VAL A 115 -3.59 9.56 0.14
C VAL A 115 -3.35 9.39 1.64
N GLU A 116 -4.28 9.85 2.48
CA GLU A 116 -4.16 9.82 3.94
C GLU A 116 -4.17 8.39 4.51
N SER A 117 -5.09 7.54 4.07
CA SER A 117 -5.27 6.22 4.69
C SER A 117 -4.28 5.15 4.20
N VAL A 118 -3.79 5.27 2.96
CA VAL A 118 -2.95 4.24 2.34
C VAL A 118 -1.56 4.79 2.04
N LEU A 119 -1.47 5.82 1.19
CA LEU A 119 -0.19 6.27 0.65
C LEU A 119 0.70 6.92 1.72
N TRP A 120 0.10 7.60 2.70
CA TRP A 120 0.81 8.23 3.82
C TRP A 120 1.68 7.24 4.60
N ASN A 121 1.22 5.99 4.74
CA ASN A 121 1.97 4.94 5.43
C ASN A 121 2.80 4.10 4.43
N ALA A 122 2.26 3.84 3.25
CA ALA A 122 2.89 2.95 2.27
C ALA A 122 4.17 3.55 1.66
N ILE A 123 4.17 4.85 1.29
CA ILE A 123 5.32 5.50 0.65
C ILE A 123 6.54 5.53 1.59
N PRO A 124 6.45 6.00 2.86
CA PRO A 124 7.60 5.97 3.75
C PRO A 124 8.07 4.56 4.10
N GLN A 125 7.18 3.58 4.14
CA GLN A 125 7.57 2.17 4.35
C GLN A 125 8.32 1.62 3.13
N PHE A 126 7.90 1.98 1.92
CA PHE A 126 8.59 1.61 0.69
C PHE A 126 9.98 2.23 0.63
N LEU A 127 10.11 3.54 0.88
CA LEU A 127 11.40 4.23 0.86
C LEU A 127 12.39 3.67 1.89
N ARG A 128 11.92 3.33 3.10
CA ARG A 128 12.76 2.65 4.10
C ARG A 128 13.29 1.31 3.61
N LYS A 129 12.42 0.48 3.02
CA LYS A 129 12.83 -0.81 2.45
C LYS A 129 13.80 -0.65 1.28
N LEU A 130 13.61 0.37 0.46
CA LEU A 130 14.54 0.66 -0.64
C LEU A 130 15.92 1.11 -0.12
N ASP A 131 15.97 1.89 0.96
CA ASP A 131 17.22 2.29 1.60
C ASP A 131 17.96 1.06 2.18
N ASP A 132 17.25 0.17 2.87
CA ASP A 132 17.82 -1.07 3.40
C ASP A 132 18.41 -1.96 2.29
N LEU A 133 17.71 -2.08 1.16
CA LEU A 133 18.21 -2.82 -0.02
C LEU A 133 19.44 -2.15 -0.63
N SER A 134 19.41 -0.82 -0.78
CA SER A 134 20.55 -0.06 -1.31
C SER A 134 21.80 -0.21 -0.43
N ARG A 135 21.64 -0.20 0.90
CA ARG A 135 22.74 -0.42 1.84
C ARG A 135 23.31 -1.84 1.74
N THR A 136 22.44 -2.83 1.56
CA THR A 136 22.84 -4.25 1.55
C THR A 136 23.53 -4.64 0.24
N GLU A 137 22.91 -4.32 -0.90
CA GLU A 137 23.38 -4.76 -2.22
C GLU A 137 24.37 -3.77 -2.87
N LEU A 138 24.16 -2.47 -2.68
CA LEU A 138 24.94 -1.41 -3.34
C LEU A 138 25.95 -0.73 -2.41
N LYS A 139 25.95 -1.07 -1.11
CA LYS A 139 26.82 -0.48 -0.05
C LYS A 139 26.73 1.05 0.05
N SER A 140 25.66 1.64 -0.45
CA SER A 140 25.43 3.09 -0.42
C SER A 140 24.02 3.38 0.08
N PRO A 141 23.84 4.35 1.00
CA PRO A 141 22.51 4.80 1.40
C PRO A 141 21.84 5.62 0.30
N LEU A 142 20.51 5.69 0.34
CA LEU A 142 19.76 6.69 -0.40
C LEU A 142 19.97 8.08 0.23
N PRO A 143 20.11 9.14 -0.57
CA PRO A 143 20.23 10.49 -0.04
C PRO A 143 18.92 10.91 0.60
N LEU A 144 19.01 11.67 1.70
CA LEU A 144 17.83 12.15 2.44
C LEU A 144 16.93 13.08 1.61
N SER A 145 17.46 13.68 0.55
CA SER A 145 16.72 14.50 -0.41
C SER A 145 16.03 13.69 -1.52
N ALA A 146 16.23 12.37 -1.58
CA ALA A 146 15.59 11.54 -2.59
C ALA A 146 14.08 11.46 -2.35
N ALA A 147 13.32 12.09 -3.23
CA ALA A 147 11.87 11.94 -3.33
C ALA A 147 11.51 11.34 -4.70
N PRO A 148 11.84 10.06 -4.95
CA PRO A 148 11.62 9.43 -6.25
C PRO A 148 10.14 9.21 -6.56
N ILE A 149 9.24 9.41 -5.59
CA ILE A 149 7.80 9.25 -5.77
C ILE A 149 7.12 10.61 -5.59
N LYS A 150 6.43 11.06 -6.63
CA LYS A 150 5.55 12.24 -6.63
C LYS A 150 4.10 11.81 -6.78
N MET A 151 3.19 12.60 -6.24
CA MET A 151 1.75 12.36 -6.34
C MET A 151 1.08 13.59 -6.96
N ALA A 152 0.21 13.35 -7.92
CA ALA A 152 -0.65 14.34 -8.52
C ALA A 152 -2.08 13.81 -8.58
N THR A 153 -3.05 14.69 -8.85
CA THR A 153 -4.44 14.28 -9.02
C THR A 153 -5.11 15.07 -10.14
N TRP A 154 -6.00 14.40 -10.86
CA TRP A 154 -6.90 14.98 -11.87
C TRP A 154 -8.34 15.11 -11.35
N MET A 155 -8.56 14.93 -10.05
CA MET A 155 -9.86 15.15 -9.42
C MET A 155 -10.01 16.64 -9.11
N GLU A 156 -10.76 17.35 -9.96
CA GLU A 156 -11.21 18.74 -9.75
C GLU A 156 -12.55 18.81 -9.01
#